data_AF-A0A0C9ZPZ7-F1
#
_entry.id   AF-A0A0C9ZPZ7-F1
#
_cell.length_a   1.000
_cell.length_b   1.000
_cell.length_c   1.000
_cell.angle_alpha   90.00
_cell.angle_beta   90.00
_cell.angle_gamma   90.00
#
_symmetry.space_group_name_H-M   'P 1'
#
loop_
_entity.id
_entity.type
_entity.pdbx_description
1 polymer ?
#
loop_
_entity_poly.entity_id
_entity_poly.type
_entity_poly.pdbx_seq_one_letter_code
_entity_poly.pdbx_strand_id
1 'polypeptide(L)'
;MIITKQNRRTIYENLFKEGVLVAKKDYNAPKHEELEVPNLQVIKAMQSLTSRGYVKTQFSWQWYYYVLTPEGVEYLREWLHLPNEIVPSTHKRAARPPRPATVRPGGGDGAYRAPRGDRDDYRKKEGGAPGDYRPSFAGVGRGAPRE
;
A
#
# COMPACT_ATOMS: atom_id res chain seq x y z
N MET A 1 -25.09 7.48 -16.10
CA MET A 1 -25.71 6.17 -16.45
C MET A 1 -26.93 5.94 -15.56
N ILE A 2 -27.98 5.35 -16.12
CA ILE A 2 -29.17 4.94 -15.36
C ILE A 2 -28.80 3.66 -14.60
N ILE A 3 -28.86 3.72 -13.27
CA ILE A 3 -28.59 2.60 -12.35
C ILE A 3 -29.75 2.60 -11.36
N THR A 4 -30.30 1.43 -11.05
CA THR A 4 -31.38 1.32 -10.06
C THR A 4 -30.90 1.85 -8.69
N LYS A 5 -31.80 2.47 -7.92
CA LYS A 5 -31.44 3.02 -6.61
C LYS A 5 -30.89 1.96 -5.66
N GLN A 6 -31.46 0.75 -5.72
CA GLN A 6 -31.03 -0.42 -4.94
C GLN A 6 -29.57 -0.78 -5.25
N ASN A 7 -29.24 -1.03 -6.53
CA ASN A 7 -27.88 -1.43 -6.91
C ASN A 7 -26.86 -0.33 -6.60
N ARG A 8 -27.22 0.94 -6.79
CA ARG A 8 -26.35 2.07 -6.44
C ARG A 8 -26.05 2.10 -4.95
N ARG A 9 -27.06 1.88 -4.12
CA ARG A 9 -26.91 1.81 -2.67
C ARG A 9 -25.99 0.65 -2.26
N THR A 10 -26.20 -0.55 -2.81
CA THR A 10 -25.34 -1.72 -2.54
C THR A 10 -23.87 -1.47 -2.90
N ILE A 11 -23.60 -0.84 -4.05
CA ILE A 11 -22.23 -0.48 -4.45
C ILE A 11 -21.60 0.48 -3.45
N TYR A 12 -22.34 1.50 -3.01
CA TYR A 12 -21.83 2.53 -2.09
C TYR A 12 -21.63 1.99 -0.68
N GLU A 13 -22.52 1.13 -0.20
CA GLU A 13 -22.39 0.46 1.08
C GLU A 13 -21.13 -0.42 1.11
N ASN A 14 -20.87 -1.21 0.06
CA ASN A 14 -19.67 -2.03 0.01
C ASN A 14 -18.38 -1.19 -0.06
N LEU A 15 -18.37 -0.17 -0.93
CA LEU A 15 -17.24 0.75 -1.05
C LEU A 15 -16.93 1.46 0.27
N PHE A 16 -17.95 1.85 1.05
CA PHE A 16 -17.75 2.48 2.35
C PHE A 16 -17.27 1.50 3.41
N LYS A 17 -17.80 0.27 3.41
CA LYS A 17 -17.42 -0.78 4.37
C LYS A 17 -15.95 -1.16 4.22
N GLU A 18 -15.49 -1.39 2.99
CA GLU A 18 -14.14 -1.85 2.72
C GLU A 18 -13.17 -0.69 2.54
N GLY A 19 -13.60 0.42 1.95
CA GLY A 19 -12.76 1.58 1.59
C GLY A 19 -11.99 1.41 0.27
N VAL A 20 -12.10 0.24 -0.35
CA VAL A 20 -11.52 -0.12 -1.65
C VAL A 20 -12.54 -0.93 -2.44
N LEU A 21 -12.39 -0.93 -3.76
CA LEU A 21 -13.18 -1.80 -4.64
C LEU A 21 -12.34 -2.17 -5.86
N VAL A 22 -12.45 -3.40 -6.32
CA VAL A 22 -11.74 -3.89 -7.51
C VAL A 22 -12.77 -4.30 -8.55
N ALA A 23 -12.57 -4.00 -9.83
CA ALA A 23 -13.47 -4.45 -10.89
C ALA A 23 -12.70 -4.79 -12.17
N LYS A 24 -12.93 -5.98 -12.73
CA LYS A 24 -12.42 -6.34 -14.05
C LYS A 24 -13.05 -5.47 -15.12
N LYS A 25 -12.29 -5.06 -16.14
CA LYS A 25 -12.78 -4.32 -17.32
C LYS A 25 -13.51 -5.26 -18.27
N ASP A 26 -14.65 -5.76 -17.82
CA ASP A 26 -15.60 -6.53 -18.62
C ASP A 26 -17.00 -5.94 -18.46
N TYR A 27 -17.50 -5.29 -19.49
CA TYR A 27 -18.80 -4.61 -19.45
C TYR A 27 -19.98 -5.57 -19.63
N ASN A 28 -19.74 -6.79 -20.12
CA ASN A 28 -20.77 -7.77 -20.43
C ASN A 28 -20.93 -8.82 -19.33
N ALA A 29 -20.02 -8.85 -18.36
CA ALA A 29 -20.11 -9.71 -17.20
C ALA A 29 -21.46 -9.48 -16.47
N PRO A 30 -22.29 -10.52 -16.31
CA PRO A 30 -23.63 -10.39 -15.73
C PRO A 30 -23.58 -10.03 -14.24
N LYS A 31 -22.50 -10.40 -13.54
CA LYS A 31 -22.28 -10.14 -12.12
C LYS A 31 -20.83 -9.72 -11.87
N HIS A 32 -20.64 -8.92 -10.83
CA HIS A 32 -19.35 -8.63 -10.25
C HIS A 32 -18.91 -9.78 -9.33
N GLU A 33 -17.61 -9.92 -9.04
CA GLU A 33 -17.08 -11.06 -8.25
C GLU A 33 -17.52 -10.99 -6.77
N GLU A 34 -17.52 -9.79 -6.19
CA GLU A 34 -17.87 -9.58 -4.78
C GLU A 34 -19.31 -9.10 -4.56
N LEU A 35 -19.98 -8.64 -5.63
CA LEU A 35 -21.29 -7.99 -5.56
C LEU A 35 -22.28 -8.66 -6.50
N GLU A 36 -23.51 -8.84 -6.03
CA GLU A 36 -24.64 -9.33 -6.84
C GLU A 36 -25.20 -8.27 -7.82
N VAL A 37 -24.34 -7.38 -8.31
CA VAL A 37 -24.67 -6.26 -9.20
C VAL A 37 -23.95 -6.45 -10.54
N PRO A 38 -24.58 -6.09 -11.68
CA PRO A 38 -23.91 -6.14 -12.98
C PRO A 38 -22.63 -5.31 -13.00
N ASN A 39 -21.55 -5.87 -13.55
CA ASN A 39 -20.23 -5.24 -13.50
C ASN A 39 -20.20 -3.87 -14.23
N LEU A 40 -20.98 -3.73 -15.30
CA LEU A 40 -21.19 -2.45 -15.99
C LEU A 40 -21.65 -1.34 -15.04
N GLN A 41 -22.61 -1.64 -14.14
CA GLN A 41 -23.14 -0.65 -13.20
C GLN A 41 -22.08 -0.23 -12.18
N VAL A 42 -21.25 -1.18 -11.73
CA VAL A 42 -20.12 -0.92 -10.83
C VAL A 42 -19.12 0.02 -11.49
N ILE A 43 -18.61 -0.32 -12.68
CA ILE A 43 -17.60 0.48 -13.39
C ILE A 43 -18.12 1.90 -13.66
N LYS A 44 -19.39 2.04 -14.06
CA LYS A 44 -19.96 3.35 -14.39
C LYS A 44 -20.34 4.17 -13.16
N ALA A 45 -20.73 3.53 -12.05
CA ALA A 45 -20.88 4.21 -10.77
C ALA A 45 -19.54 4.75 -10.28
N MET A 46 -18.48 3.93 -10.34
CA MET A 46 -17.13 4.34 -9.95
C MET A 46 -16.55 5.42 -10.86
N GLN A 47 -16.83 5.36 -12.17
CA GLN A 47 -16.46 6.43 -13.10
C GLN A 47 -17.07 7.77 -12.69
N SER A 48 -18.35 7.77 -12.27
CA SER A 48 -19.03 8.98 -11.79
C SER A 48 -18.48 9.51 -10.46
N LEU A 49 -18.01 8.63 -9.56
CA LEU A 49 -17.39 9.06 -8.31
C LEU A 49 -15.97 9.60 -8.55
N THR A 50 -15.24 8.98 -9.47
CA THR A 50 -13.88 9.38 -9.85
C THR A 50 -13.87 10.74 -10.50
N SER A 51 -14.82 11.04 -11.40
CA SER A 51 -14.92 12.37 -12.03
C SER A 51 -15.21 13.50 -11.03
N ARG A 52 -15.71 13.17 -9.83
CA ARG A 52 -16.01 14.13 -8.76
C ARG A 52 -14.90 14.21 -7.71
N GLY A 53 -13.83 13.41 -7.82
CA GLY A 53 -12.73 13.40 -6.84
C GLY A 53 -12.95 12.52 -5.60
N TYR A 54 -14.10 11.87 -5.46
CA TYR A 54 -14.42 11.02 -4.30
C TYR A 54 -13.67 9.69 -4.28
N VAL A 55 -13.22 9.23 -5.44
CA VAL A 55 -12.52 7.95 -5.58
C VAL A 55 -11.31 8.14 -6.49
N LYS A 56 -10.18 7.58 -6.09
CA LYS A 56 -8.99 7.48 -6.94
C LYS A 56 -9.03 6.15 -7.70
N THR A 57 -8.93 6.23 -9.02
CA THR A 57 -8.84 5.04 -9.87
C THR A 57 -7.39 4.76 -10.25
N GLN A 58 -7.00 3.50 -10.23
CA GLN A 58 -5.79 2.96 -10.87
C GLN A 58 -6.21 1.85 -11.82
N PHE A 59 -5.70 1.84 -13.04
CA PHE A 59 -6.02 0.82 -14.03
C PHE A 59 -4.77 0.03 -14.39
N SER A 60 -4.81 -1.29 -14.25
CA SER A 60 -3.69 -2.18 -14.53
C SER A 60 -4.18 -3.58 -14.91
N TRP A 61 -3.57 -4.20 -15.92
CA TRP A 61 -3.89 -5.58 -16.36
C TRP A 61 -5.38 -5.87 -16.63
N GLN A 62 -6.11 -4.92 -17.21
CA GLN A 62 -7.57 -5.00 -17.39
C GLN A 62 -8.39 -5.01 -16.09
N TRP A 63 -7.82 -4.51 -14.99
CA TRP A 63 -8.51 -4.33 -13.72
C TRP A 63 -8.52 -2.85 -13.32
N TYR A 64 -9.66 -2.41 -12.81
CA TYR A 64 -9.82 -1.15 -12.12
C TYR A 64 -9.67 -1.37 -10.62
N TYR A 65 -8.79 -0.58 -10.01
CA TYR A 65 -8.59 -0.52 -8.58
C TYR A 65 -9.07 0.85 -8.11
N TYR A 66 -10.07 0.85 -7.24
CA TYR A 66 -10.69 2.04 -6.69
C TYR A 66 -10.30 2.19 -5.23
N VAL A 67 -9.83 3.37 -4.87
CA VAL A 67 -9.47 3.74 -3.49
C VAL A 67 -10.29 4.95 -3.10
N LEU A 68 -11.00 4.85 -1.98
CA LEU A 68 -11.83 5.94 -1.47
C LEU A 68 -10.93 7.08 -0.94
N THR A 69 -11.25 8.32 -1.31
CA THR A 69 -10.55 9.51 -0.81
C THR A 69 -11.24 10.04 0.46
N PRO A 70 -10.57 10.88 1.28
CA PRO A 70 -11.20 11.46 2.47
C PRO A 70 -12.51 12.21 2.17
N GLU A 71 -12.53 13.00 1.09
CA GLU A 71 -13.74 13.70 0.61
C GLU A 71 -14.85 12.71 0.21
N GLY A 72 -14.47 11.58 -0.40
CA GLY A 72 -15.41 10.53 -0.74
C GLY A 72 -16.04 9.84 0.48
N VAL A 73 -15.30 9.74 1.59
CA VAL A 73 -15.83 9.22 2.86
C VAL A 73 -16.95 10.14 3.37
N GLU A 74 -16.74 11.45 3.35
CA GLU A 74 -17.74 12.43 3.78
C GLU A 74 -18.99 12.40 2.88
N TYR A 75 -18.78 12.38 1.56
CA TYR A 75 -19.89 12.28 0.59
C TYR A 75 -20.72 11.01 0.78
N LEU A 76 -20.07 9.85 0.92
CA LEU A 76 -20.78 8.59 1.12
C LEU A 76 -21.49 8.54 2.47
N ARG A 77 -20.94 9.17 3.52
CA ARG A 77 -21.59 9.29 4.82
C ARG A 77 -22.88 10.10 4.73
N GLU A 78 -22.84 11.25 4.07
CA GLU A 78 -24.03 12.09 3.85
C GLU A 78 -25.07 11.36 3.01
N TRP A 79 -24.65 10.71 1.91
CA TRP A 79 -25.54 10.01 0.99
C TRP A 79 -26.21 8.77 1.61
N LEU A 80 -25.47 8.00 2.42
CA LEU A 80 -25.98 6.80 3.11
C LEU A 80 -26.64 7.11 4.45
N HIS A 81 -26.58 8.37 4.92
CA HIS A 81 -27.08 8.81 6.22
C HIS A 81 -26.50 8.00 7.40
N LEU A 82 -25.19 7.74 7.35
CA LEU A 82 -24.48 6.97 8.38
C LEU A 82 -23.96 7.91 9.49
N PRO A 83 -23.94 7.47 10.77
CA PRO A 83 -23.33 8.23 11.86
C PRO A 83 -21.81 8.32 11.71
N ASN A 84 -21.20 9.35 12.31
CA ASN A 84 -19.76 9.66 12.21
C ASN A 84 -18.83 8.56 12.76
N GLU A 85 -19.36 7.63 13.55
CA GLU A 85 -18.59 6.54 14.17
C GLU A 85 -18.17 5.46 13.18
N ILE A 86 -18.93 5.27 12.10
CA ILE A 86 -18.62 4.20 11.15
C ILE A 86 -17.54 4.71 10.21
N VAL A 87 -16.35 4.12 10.36
CA VAL A 87 -15.19 4.43 9.53
C VAL A 87 -14.89 3.23 8.62
N PRO A 88 -14.53 3.45 7.36
CA PRO A 88 -14.10 2.39 6.46
C PRO A 88 -13.01 1.50 7.06
N SER A 89 -12.98 0.24 6.66
CA SER A 89 -12.01 -0.75 7.18
C SER A 89 -10.56 -0.33 6.98
N THR A 90 -10.26 0.46 5.95
CA THR A 90 -8.93 1.05 5.72
C THR A 90 -8.39 1.91 6.87
N HIS A 91 -9.27 2.56 7.65
CA HIS A 91 -8.86 3.38 8.78
C HIS A 91 -8.74 2.59 10.10
N LYS A 92 -9.25 1.36 10.13
CA LYS A 92 -9.08 0.47 11.28
C LYS A 92 -7.66 -0.06 11.26
N ARG A 93 -6.83 0.34 12.23
CA ARG A 93 -5.48 -0.22 12.39
C ARG A 93 -5.59 -1.73 12.59
N ALA A 94 -5.04 -2.51 11.66
CA ALA A 94 -4.86 -3.94 11.86
C ALA A 94 -4.02 -4.16 13.13
N ALA A 95 -4.50 -5.01 14.04
CA ALA A 95 -3.72 -5.43 15.20
C ALA A 95 -2.44 -6.08 14.68
N ARG A 96 -1.30 -5.41 14.90
CA ARG A 96 0.00 -5.93 14.48
C ARG A 96 0.17 -7.28 15.18
N PRO A 97 0.39 -8.39 14.46
CA PRO A 97 0.60 -9.68 15.10
C PRO A 97 1.71 -9.51 16.13
N PRO A 98 1.55 -10.06 17.36
CA PRO A 98 2.62 -10.01 18.34
C PRO A 98 3.85 -10.57 17.65
N ARG A 99 4.90 -9.74 17.56
CA ARG A 99 6.21 -10.23 17.12
C ARG A 99 6.46 -11.50 17.93
N PRO A 100 6.79 -12.65 17.31
CA PRO A 100 7.09 -13.84 18.07
C PRO A 100 8.10 -13.40 19.12
N ALA A 101 7.70 -13.49 20.39
CA ALA A 101 8.62 -13.36 21.49
C ALA A 101 9.72 -14.32 21.10
N THR A 102 10.91 -13.79 20.82
CA THR A 102 12.08 -14.62 20.63
C THR A 102 12.17 -15.32 21.98
N VAL A 103 11.67 -16.55 22.01
CA VAL A 103 11.89 -17.48 23.10
C VAL A 103 13.39 -17.63 23.07
N ARG A 104 14.08 -16.78 23.83
CA ARG A 104 15.39 -17.12 24.34
C ARG A 104 15.14 -18.43 25.09
N PRO A 105 15.66 -19.55 24.61
CA PRO A 105 15.55 -20.78 25.35
C PRO A 105 16.27 -20.56 26.68
N GLY A 106 15.60 -20.88 27.78
CA GLY A 106 16.23 -21.02 29.09
C GLY A 106 15.99 -19.85 30.04
N GLY A 107 14.94 -19.97 30.86
CA GLY A 107 15.15 -19.73 32.28
C GLY A 107 15.88 -20.94 32.85
N GLY A 108 17.00 -20.72 33.54
CA GLY A 108 17.78 -21.76 34.20
C GLY A 108 19.28 -21.54 34.03
N ASP A 109 19.93 -21.17 35.14
CA ASP A 109 21.32 -21.46 35.50
C ASP A 109 22.20 -22.12 34.44
N GLY A 110 23.27 -21.44 34.00
CA GLY A 110 24.28 -22.08 33.15
C GLY A 110 25.10 -21.11 32.31
N ALA A 111 26.38 -20.99 32.67
CA ALA A 111 27.37 -20.15 32.04
C ALA A 111 27.63 -20.51 30.56
N TYR A 112 27.50 -19.52 29.66
CA TYR A 112 28.54 -19.21 28.66
C TYR A 112 28.30 -17.83 28.05
N ARG A 113 29.10 -16.85 28.46
CA ARG A 113 29.20 -15.54 27.80
C ARG A 113 30.31 -15.64 26.76
N ALA A 114 29.95 -15.69 25.48
CA ALA A 114 30.96 -15.57 24.41
C ALA A 114 31.70 -14.22 24.57
N PRO A 115 33.04 -14.18 24.51
CA PRO A 115 33.78 -12.94 24.66
C PRO A 115 33.36 -11.98 23.54
N ARG A 116 32.82 -10.84 23.95
CA ARG A 116 32.45 -9.74 23.07
C ARG A 116 33.74 -9.21 22.47
N GLY A 117 34.04 -9.62 21.24
CA GLY A 117 35.17 -9.11 20.46
C GLY A 117 35.09 -7.58 20.44
N ASP A 118 36.14 -7.00 21.00
CA ASP A 118 36.39 -5.58 21.14
C ASP A 118 36.19 -4.87 19.79
N ARG A 119 35.12 -4.09 19.66
CA ARG A 119 34.85 -3.24 18.49
C ARG A 119 35.69 -1.96 18.56
N ASP A 120 36.77 -1.95 19.32
CA ASP A 120 37.68 -0.81 19.44
C ASP A 120 39.02 -1.04 18.74
N ASP A 121 39.34 -2.29 18.34
CA ASP A 121 40.63 -2.61 17.71
C ASP A 121 40.71 -2.22 16.22
N TYR A 122 39.57 -2.13 15.52
CA TYR A 122 39.54 -1.70 14.11
C TYR A 122 39.85 -0.21 13.89
N ARG A 123 39.86 0.60 14.95
CA ARG A 123 40.26 2.02 14.86
C ARG A 123 41.75 2.24 15.13
N LYS A 124 42.46 1.22 15.62
CA LYS A 124 43.87 1.34 16.00
C LYS A 124 44.75 0.38 15.19
N LYS A 125 44.60 0.40 13.87
CA LYS A 125 45.62 -0.14 12.97
C LYS A 125 46.38 1.02 12.34
N GLU A 126 47.58 1.25 12.87
CA GLU A 126 48.64 1.95 12.16
C GLU A 126 48.72 1.42 10.73
N GLY A 127 48.57 2.31 9.76
CA GLY A 127 48.55 1.97 8.34
C GLY A 127 47.68 2.91 7.50
N GLY A 128 47.66 4.20 7.84
CA GLY A 128 47.12 5.21 6.94
C GLY A 128 48.00 5.31 5.69
N ALA A 129 47.39 5.41 4.51
CA ALA A 129 48.11 5.64 3.26
C ALA A 129 49.01 6.90 3.39
N PRO A 130 50.24 6.88 2.86
CA PRO A 130 51.16 8.02 2.96
C PRO A 130 50.55 9.27 2.32
N GLY A 131 50.86 10.44 2.91
CA GLY A 131 50.23 11.74 2.64
C GLY A 131 50.28 12.28 1.21
N ASP A 132 50.94 11.58 0.28
CA ASP A 132 51.01 11.90 -1.15
C ASP A 132 50.20 10.93 -2.03
N TYR A 133 49.24 10.20 -1.46
CA TYR A 133 48.37 9.29 -2.20
C TYR A 133 47.32 10.05 -3.02
N ARG A 134 47.64 10.34 -4.30
CA ARG A 134 46.72 10.85 -5.32
C ARG A 134 46.25 9.72 -6.24
N PRO A 135 45.07 9.11 -6.02
CA PRO A 135 44.57 8.08 -6.92
C PRO A 135 44.14 8.72 -8.26
N SER A 136 44.94 8.52 -9.30
CA SER A 136 44.56 8.81 -10.68
C SER A 136 43.72 7.66 -11.22
N PHE A 137 42.40 7.83 -11.30
CA PHE A 137 41.53 6.89 -12.01
C PHE A 137 41.68 7.09 -13.52
N ALA A 138 42.66 6.41 -14.11
CA ALA A 138 42.84 6.35 -15.55
C ALA A 138 42.30 5.02 -16.10
N GLY A 139 41.20 5.11 -16.85
CA GLY A 139 40.77 4.13 -17.86
C GLY A 139 39.70 3.13 -17.41
N VAL A 140 38.47 3.22 -17.94
CA VAL A 140 38.08 2.71 -19.27
C VAL A 140 36.59 3.06 -19.51
N GLY A 141 36.33 3.90 -20.53
CA GLY A 141 35.15 3.84 -21.40
C GLY A 141 33.81 4.42 -20.92
N ARG A 142 33.51 5.66 -21.35
CA ARG A 142 32.24 6.06 -22.00
C ARG A 142 32.28 7.54 -22.47
N GLY A 143 32.30 7.70 -23.80
CA GLY A 143 31.75 8.88 -24.51
C GLY A 143 32.56 10.17 -24.48
N ALA A 144 33.39 10.39 -25.50
CA ALA A 144 33.88 11.73 -25.84
C ALA A 144 32.70 12.61 -26.34
N PRO A 145 32.68 13.92 -26.05
CA PRO A 145 31.76 14.85 -26.71
C PRO A 145 32.22 15.04 -28.16
N ARG A 146 31.26 15.01 -29.09
CA ARG A 146 31.47 15.48 -30.47
C ARG A 146 31.51 17.00 -30.46
N GLU A 147 32.43 17.58 -31.23
CA GLU A 147 32.45 19.00 -31.62
C GLU A 147 31.12 19.42 -32.26
#